data_AF-A0A151R742-F1
#
_entry.id   AF-A0A151R742-F1
#
_cell.length_a   1.000
_cell.length_b   1.000
_cell.length_c   1.000
_cell.angle_alpha   90.00
_cell.angle_beta   90.00
_cell.angle_gamma   90.00
#
_symmetry.space_group_name_H-M   'P 1'
#
loop_
_entity.id
_entity.type
_entity.pdbx_description
1 polymer ?
#
loop_
_entity_poly.entity_id
_entity_poly.type
_entity_poly.pdbx_seq_one_letter_code
_entity_poly.pdbx_strand_id
1 'polypeptide(L)'
;WILDFGATHNMTNDLDNLHLTNSYHEQDQVIVGDGTAPPITHTRTTILHTTSNPLQLKTVLHVPTIAQNLLSVSSLCKTNDVSIEFFLTMFW
;
A
#
# COMPACT_ATOMS: atom_id res chain seq x y z
N TRP A 1 1.07 -1.64 -8.73
CA TRP A 1 0.86 -2.13 -7.36
C TRP A 1 0.83 -3.65 -7.40
N ILE A 2 1.55 -4.31 -6.50
CA ILE A 2 1.57 -5.77 -6.33
C ILE A 2 0.81 -6.10 -5.06
N LEU A 3 -0.05 -7.11 -5.14
CA LEU A 3 -0.81 -7.60 -4.00
C LEU A 3 0.09 -8.47 -3.12
N ASP A 4 0.22 -8.10 -1.85
CA ASP A 4 1.10 -8.79 -0.89
C ASP A 4 0.33 -9.18 0.39
N PHE A 5 0.31 -10.49 0.67
CA PHE A 5 -0.30 -11.07 1.87
C PHE A 5 0.57 -10.93 3.13
N GLY A 6 1.89 -10.83 2.96
CA GLY A 6 2.86 -10.67 4.03
C GLY A 6 3.08 -9.21 4.43
N ALA A 7 2.72 -8.26 3.56
CA ALA A 7 2.82 -6.84 3.87
C ALA A 7 1.78 -6.41 4.91
N THR A 8 2.22 -5.62 5.90
CA THR A 8 1.34 -4.98 6.89
C THR A 8 0.85 -3.60 6.43
N HIS A 9 1.57 -2.95 5.52
CA HIS A 9 1.30 -1.60 5.04
C HIS A 9 1.33 -1.54 3.51
N ASN A 10 0.59 -0.58 2.96
CA ASN A 10 0.69 -0.22 1.55
C ASN A 10 1.96 0.62 1.34
N MET A 11 2.72 0.38 0.27
CA MET A 11 3.98 1.09 0.00
C MET A 11 4.03 1.61 -1.43
N THR A 12 4.63 2.78 -1.63
CA THR A 12 4.80 3.39 -2.95
C THR A 12 6.16 4.07 -3.07
N ASN A 13 6.79 3.96 -4.24
CA ASN A 13 7.95 4.80 -4.59
C ASN A 13 7.56 6.11 -5.28
N ASP A 14 6.28 6.24 -5.64
CA ASP A 14 5.75 7.39 -6.37
C ASP A 14 5.04 8.36 -5.43
N LEU A 15 5.35 9.64 -5.59
CA LEU A 15 4.71 10.78 -4.91
C LEU A 15 3.55 11.36 -5.73
N ASP A 16 3.53 11.10 -7.04
CA ASP A 16 2.55 11.66 -7.96
C ASP A 16 1.29 10.77 -7.99
N ASN A 17 0.11 11.41 -7.88
CA ASN A 17 -1.24 10.84 -7.67
C ASN A 17 -1.77 10.73 -6.22
N LEU A 18 -1.09 11.28 -5.20
CA LEU A 18 -1.53 11.13 -3.80
C LEU A 18 -1.88 12.50 -3.19
N HIS A 19 -3.13 12.72 -2.78
CA HIS A 19 -3.50 13.93 -2.02
C HIS A 19 -2.72 13.94 -0.69
N LEU A 20 -2.01 15.05 -0.43
CA LEU A 20 -1.13 15.23 0.73
C LEU A 20 -1.97 15.25 2.02
N THR A 21 -1.77 14.27 2.90
CA THR A 21 -2.29 14.32 4.27
C THR A 21 -1.19 13.98 5.26
N ASN A 22 -0.64 15.04 5.86
CA ASN A 22 0.21 15.12 7.05
C ASN A 22 1.63 14.54 6.96
N SER A 23 2.56 15.22 7.64
CA SER A 23 3.91 14.75 7.92
C SER A 23 3.84 13.50 8.80
N TYR A 24 4.57 12.44 8.44
CA TYR A 24 4.63 11.22 9.23
C TYR A 24 5.41 11.48 10.52
N HIS A 25 4.77 11.26 11.67
CA HIS A 25 5.32 11.52 13.01
C HIS A 25 5.55 10.21 13.80
N GLU A 26 5.27 9.05 13.20
CA GLU A 26 5.43 7.76 13.86
C GLU A 26 6.82 7.19 13.60
N GLN A 27 7.39 6.57 14.62
CA GLN A 27 8.73 5.99 14.64
C GLN A 27 8.74 4.57 14.08
N ASP A 28 7.78 4.20 13.22
CA ASP A 28 7.73 2.84 12.70
C ASP A 28 8.77 2.67 11.61
N GLN A 29 9.44 1.52 11.66
CA GLN A 29 10.36 1.08 10.63
C GLN A 29 9.65 0.04 9.78
N VAL A 30 9.65 0.23 8.46
CA VAL A 30 9.30 -0.85 7.54
C VAL A 30 10.46 -1.82 7.54
N ILE A 31 10.26 -3.05 7.99
CA ILE A 31 11.22 -4.12 7.75
C ILE A 31 10.85 -4.77 6.42
N VAL A 32 11.66 -4.54 5.40
CA VAL A 32 11.53 -5.23 4.12
C VAL A 32 12.07 -6.66 4.30
N GLY A 33 11.56 -7.63 3.54
CA GLY A 33 11.94 -9.05 3.67
C GLY A 33 13.44 -9.35 3.48
N ASP A 34 14.22 -8.37 3.00
CA ASP A 34 15.69 -8.42 2.90
C ASP A 34 16.41 -7.92 4.18
N GLY A 35 15.67 -7.55 5.22
CA GLY A 35 16.18 -7.04 6.48
C GLY A 35 16.51 -5.54 6.47
N THR A 36 16.26 -4.83 5.37
CA THR A 36 16.48 -3.38 5.30
C THR A 36 15.33 -2.61 5.92
N ALA A 37 15.66 -1.48 6.56
CA ALA A 37 14.72 -0.56 7.17
C ALA A 37 14.76 0.80 6.46
N PRO A 38 14.18 0.91 5.25
CA PRO A 38 14.22 2.17 4.51
C PRO A 38 13.43 3.26 5.24
N PRO A 39 13.89 4.53 5.16
CA PRO A 39 13.26 5.63 5.88
C PRO A 39 11.85 5.89 5.32
N ILE A 40 10.86 5.85 6.21
CA ILE A 40 9.51 6.33 5.90
C ILE A 40 9.55 7.85 5.91
N THR A 41 9.17 8.46 4.80
CA THR A 41 9.19 9.93 4.70
C THR A 41 7.81 10.53 5.00
N HIS A 42 6.73 9.88 4.57
CA HIS A 42 5.35 10.35 4.68
C HIS A 42 4.34 9.18 4.69
N THR A 43 3.20 9.39 5.35
CA THR A 43 1.98 8.59 5.17
C THR A 43 0.99 9.36 4.32
N ARG A 44 0.26 8.67 3.43
CA ARG A 44 -0.83 9.29 2.66
C ARG A 44 -2.04 8.38 2.56
N THR A 45 -3.21 8.99 2.33
CA THR A 45 -4.40 8.25 1.90
C THR A 45 -4.59 8.46 0.40
N THR A 46 -4.94 7.40 -0.32
CA THR A 46 -5.25 7.48 -1.75
C THR A 46 -6.44 6.60 -2.12
N ILE A 47 -6.93 6.79 -3.34
CA ILE A 47 -8.04 6.05 -3.92
C ILE A 47 -7.52 5.25 -5.10
N LEU A 48 -7.70 3.94 -5.04
CA LEU A 48 -7.54 3.06 -6.18
C LEU A 48 -8.86 3.04 -6.95
N HIS A 49 -8.87 3.70 -8.11
CA HIS A 49 -10.03 3.71 -8.99
C HIS A 49 -10.24 2.33 -9.61
N THR A 50 -11.43 1.76 -9.43
CA THR A 50 -11.86 0.53 -10.10
C THR A 50 -13.06 0.81 -11.00
N THR A 51 -13.43 -0.14 -11.85
CA THR A 51 -14.57 -0.02 -12.77
C THR A 51 -15.93 0.01 -12.07
N SER A 52 -16.01 -0.50 -10.84
CA SER A 52 -17.25 -0.57 -10.07
C SER A 52 -17.26 0.42 -8.90
N ASN A 53 -16.38 0.24 -7.93
CA ASN A 53 -16.32 1.04 -6.71
C ASN A 53 -14.87 1.45 -6.39
N PRO A 54 -14.59 2.74 -6.16
CA PRO A 54 -13.26 3.18 -5.74
C PRO A 54 -12.88 2.56 -4.39
N LEU A 55 -11.66 2.05 -4.27
CA LEU A 55 -11.11 1.48 -3.04
C LEU A 55 -10.20 2.50 -2.36
N GLN A 56 -10.36 2.69 -1.05
CA GLN A 56 -9.50 3.54 -0.24
C GLN A 56 -8.26 2.78 0.21
N LEU A 57 -7.10 3.38 0.02
CA LEU A 57 -5.83 2.95 0.60
C LEU A 57 -5.46 3.93 1.70
N LYS A 58 -5.71 3.56 2.95
CA LYS A 58 -5.26 4.33 4.11
C LYS A 58 -3.81 4.00 4.42
N THR A 59 -3.07 5.00 4.88
CA THR A 59 -1.70 4.86 5.40
C THR A 59 -0.75 4.18 4.40
N VAL A 60 -0.63 4.77 3.21
CA VAL A 60 0.39 4.41 2.22
C VAL A 60 1.72 5.03 2.64
N LEU A 61 2.71 4.17 2.83
CA LEU A 61 4.08 4.55 3.17
C LEU A 61 4.84 4.91 1.90
N HIS A 62 5.39 6.12 1.86
CA HIS A 62 6.29 6.51 0.78
C HIS A 62 7.71 6.02 1.08
N VAL A 63 8.15 5.04 0.29
CA VAL A 63 9.45 4.37 0.38
C VAL A 63 10.16 4.49 -0.97
N PRO A 64 11.01 5.52 -1.17
CA PRO A 64 11.62 5.80 -2.48
C PRO A 64 12.45 4.64 -3.06
N THR A 65 12.97 3.77 -2.20
CA THR A 65 13.85 2.67 -2.56
C THR A 65 13.11 1.39 -2.96
N ILE A 66 11.79 1.34 -2.86
CA ILE A 66 11.03 0.14 -3.23
C ILE A 66 10.92 0.00 -4.74
N ALA A 67 11.18 -1.20 -5.26
CA ALA A 67 11.18 -1.45 -6.70
C ALA A 67 9.77 -1.43 -7.31
N GLN A 68 8.76 -1.87 -6.56
CA GLN A 68 7.35 -1.92 -6.98
C GLN A 68 6.46 -1.47 -5.82
N ASN A 69 5.38 -0.75 -6.14
CA ASN A 69 4.37 -0.37 -5.14
C ASN A 69 3.70 -1.63 -4.60
N LEU A 70 3.57 -1.75 -3.27
CA LEU A 70 2.97 -2.88 -2.60
C LEU A 70 1.62 -2.52 -2.01
N LEU A 71 0.67 -3.45 -2.15
CA LEU A 71 -0.67 -3.36 -1.59
C LEU A 71 -0.80 -4.43 -0.51
N SER A 72 -0.95 -4.01 0.74
CA SER A 72 -1.22 -4.94 1.83
C SER A 72 -2.67 -5.43 1.72
N VAL A 73 -2.85 -6.73 1.51
CA VAL A 73 -4.19 -7.36 1.46
C VAL A 73 -4.94 -7.08 2.75
N SER A 74 -4.28 -7.29 3.89
CA SER A 74 -4.93 -7.14 5.18
C SER A 74 -5.38 -5.70 5.44
N SER A 75 -4.58 -4.70 5.04
CA SER A 75 -4.94 -3.29 5.16
C SER A 75 -6.08 -2.90 4.21
N LEU A 76 -6.03 -3.37 2.95
CA LEU A 76 -7.07 -3.13 1.96
C LEU A 76 -8.44 -3.65 2.40
N CYS A 77 -8.49 -4.93 2.78
CA CYS A 77 -9.71 -5.61 3.20
C CYS A 77 -10.34 -4.92 4.41
N LYS A 78 -9.52 -4.61 5.43
CA LYS A 78 -9.99 -3.92 6.65
C LYS A 78 -10.50 -2.51 6.37
N THR A 79 -9.85 -1.78 5.46
CA THR A 79 -10.19 -0.38 5.17
C THR A 79 -11.51 -0.25 4.39
N ASN A 80 -11.77 -1.20 3.50
CA ASN A 80 -12.89 -1.12 2.56
C ASN A 80 -14.04 -2.08 2.88
N ASP A 81 -13.90 -2.92 3.91
CA ASP A 81 -14.83 -4.00 4.24
C ASP A 81 -15.06 -4.93 3.03
N VAL A 82 -13.95 -5.42 2.47
CA VAL A 82 -13.93 -6.29 1.28
C VAL A 82 -13.12 -7.57 1.51
N SER A 83 -13.38 -8.59 0.70
CA SER A 83 -12.56 -9.79 0.56
C SER A 83 -11.79 -9.78 -0.77
N ILE A 84 -10.74 -10.59 -0.86
CA ILE A 84 -10.03 -10.88 -2.11
C ILE A 84 -10.17 -12.37 -2.39
N GLU A 85 -10.53 -12.69 -3.63
CA GLU A 85 -10.74 -14.06 -4.10
C GLU A 85 -9.80 -14.35 -5.27
N PHE A 86 -9.19 -15.54 -5.25
CA PHE A 86 -8.33 -16.03 -6.33
C PHE A 86 -9.06 -17.09 -7.13
N PHE A 87 -9.13 -16.87 -8.44
CA PHE A 87 -9.70 -17.81 -9.38
C PHE A 87 -8.58 -18.41 -10.23
N LEU A 88 -8.57 -19.74 -10.38
CA LEU A 88 -7.54 -20.48 -11.14
C LEU A 88 -7.48 -20.07 -12.62
N THR A 89 -8.49 -19.37 -13.13
CA THR A 89 -8.69 -19.04 -14.55
C THR A 89 -8.46 -17.57 -14.91
N MET A 90 -8.07 -16.71 -13.96
CA MET A 90 -7.83 -15.28 -14.20
C MET A 90 -6.40 -14.88 -13.83
N PHE A 91 -5.42 -15.36 -14.61
CA PHE A 91 -4.12 -14.71 -14.71
C PHE A 91 -4.10 -14.02 -16.09
N TRP A 92 -4.20 -12.69 -16.09
CA TRP A 92 -4.07 -11.86 -17.30
C TRP A 92 -2.70 -11.22 -17.29
#